data_AF-D0NH32-F1
#
_entry.id   AF-D0NH32-F1
#
_cell.length_a   1.000
_cell.length_b   1.000
_cell.length_c   1.000
_cell.angle_alpha   90.00
_cell.angle_beta   90.00
_cell.angle_gamma   90.00
#
_symmetry.space_group_name_H-M   'P 1'
#
loop_
_entity.id
_entity.type
_entity.pdbx_description
1 polymer ?
#
loop_
_entity_poly.entity_id
_entity_poly.type
_entity_poly.pdbx_seq_one_letter_code
_entity_poly.pdbx_strand_id
1 'polypeptide(L)'
;MLDPFIGKLADSGKKRLTVYADNCSGQNKNNFVTKFFLAQVHMGRLQHVNYKFFVKGHTKNSCDRGFGHIRKHVAGIDIRTMDHLVDAVGAAASNAATVYVPAGEKFLKEFQLFSMDNDKPWVVSCRKSPESEVDERDLRRKFDGILTPKEKVIRILIDHIEYLPPPVPNAEKIAQLYQSIRPYVPAEFSDVPLYAKPTAQQGDVAKANKQARRLHRAAMVIAAKKHEDQRGRGEVEDHPEPSPENPTPATTTNKTKGKAGPVLSNRGAKSRKTAEG
;
A
#
# COMPACT_ATOMS: atom_id res chain seq x y z
N MET A 1 -13.37 -1.24 4.73
CA MET A 1 -13.33 -2.59 5.35
C MET A 1 -13.18 -2.52 6.87
N LEU A 2 -12.26 -1.74 7.44
CA LEU A 2 -12.08 -1.67 8.91
C LEU A 2 -13.07 -0.75 9.65
N ASP A 3 -13.66 0.24 8.98
CA ASP A 3 -14.52 1.24 9.63
C ASP A 3 -15.75 0.66 10.35
N PRO A 4 -16.50 -0.31 9.77
CA PRO A 4 -17.63 -0.93 10.48
C PRO A 4 -17.21 -1.67 11.77
N PHE A 5 -16.03 -2.29 11.76
CA PHE A 5 -15.48 -2.97 12.94
C PHE A 5 -15.08 -1.97 14.03
N ILE A 6 -14.43 -0.86 13.64
CA ILE A 6 -14.08 0.21 14.57
C ILE A 6 -15.33 0.89 15.13
N GLY A 7 -16.38 1.04 14.33
CA GLY A 7 -17.70 1.48 14.80
C GLY A 7 -18.21 0.61 15.94
N LYS A 8 -18.33 -0.71 15.71
CA LYS A 8 -18.76 -1.66 16.75
C LYS A 8 -17.88 -1.63 18.00
N LEU A 9 -16.57 -1.46 17.85
CA LEU A 9 -15.65 -1.31 18.99
C LEU A 9 -15.92 -0.04 19.79
N ALA A 10 -16.09 1.09 19.10
CA ALA A 10 -16.38 2.38 19.71
C ALA A 10 -17.74 2.37 20.42
N ASP A 11 -18.76 1.75 19.81
CA ASP A 11 -20.10 1.57 20.39
C ASP A 11 -20.04 0.70 21.66
N SER A 12 -19.12 -0.27 21.71
CA SER A 12 -18.85 -1.07 22.91
C SER A 12 -18.05 -0.32 24.00
N GLY A 13 -17.79 0.97 23.83
CA GLY A 13 -17.06 1.82 24.78
C GLY A 13 -15.53 1.63 24.78
N LYS A 14 -14.98 0.77 23.91
CA LYS A 14 -13.52 0.53 23.86
C LYS A 14 -12.82 1.72 23.20
N LYS A 15 -11.89 2.34 23.92
CA LYS A 15 -11.13 3.52 23.47
C LYS A 15 -9.70 3.24 23.04
N ARG A 16 -9.16 2.05 23.34
CA ARG A 16 -7.79 1.67 22.99
C ARG A 16 -7.80 0.46 22.06
N LEU A 17 -7.09 0.56 20.94
CA LEU A 17 -6.99 -0.51 19.94
C LEU A 17 -5.52 -0.90 19.75
N THR A 18 -5.23 -2.20 19.77
CA THR A 18 -3.94 -2.72 19.31
C THR A 18 -4.16 -3.63 18.12
N VAL A 19 -3.54 -3.30 16.99
CA VAL A 19 -3.62 -4.03 15.73
C VAL A 19 -2.28 -4.69 15.45
N TYR A 20 -2.30 -5.99 15.20
CA TYR A 20 -1.15 -6.74 14.72
C TYR A 20 -1.34 -7.05 13.24
N ALA A 21 -0.34 -6.75 12.41
CA ALA A 21 -0.36 -7.04 10.98
C ALA A 21 0.97 -7.61 10.49
N ASP A 22 0.93 -8.33 9.38
CA ASP A 22 2.12 -8.73 8.64
C ASP A 22 2.79 -7.50 7.96
N ASN A 23 4.07 -7.64 7.67
CA ASN A 23 4.92 -6.55 7.17
C ASN A 23 4.81 -6.37 5.64
N CYS A 24 3.59 -6.45 5.10
CA CYS A 24 3.32 -6.23 3.69
C CYS A 24 3.22 -4.73 3.38
N SER A 25 4.20 -4.17 2.66
CA SER A 25 4.26 -2.74 2.31
C SER A 25 3.15 -2.29 1.38
N GLY A 26 2.66 -3.17 0.50
CA GLY A 26 1.57 -2.83 -0.42
C GLY A 26 0.21 -2.75 0.27
N GLN A 27 -0.02 -3.57 1.29
CA GLN A 27 -1.37 -3.80 1.85
C GLN A 27 -1.55 -3.21 3.24
N ASN A 28 -0.61 -3.49 4.15
CA ASN A 28 -0.78 -3.19 5.57
C ASN A 28 0.12 -2.01 5.98
N LYS A 29 1.41 -2.10 5.64
CA LYS A 29 2.38 -1.05 5.93
C LYS A 29 2.39 0.03 4.83
N ASN A 30 1.24 0.65 4.62
CA ASN A 30 1.09 1.76 3.68
C ASN A 30 0.57 3.03 4.39
N ASN A 31 0.81 4.19 3.77
CA ASN A 31 0.44 5.49 4.33
C ASN A 31 -1.09 5.65 4.52
N PHE A 32 -1.89 5.03 3.65
CA PHE A 32 -3.35 5.13 3.74
C PHE A 32 -3.89 4.45 5.00
N VAL A 33 -3.39 3.26 5.35
CA VAL A 33 -3.80 2.52 6.55
C VAL A 33 -3.34 3.25 7.82
N THR A 34 -2.11 3.77 7.83
CA THR A 34 -1.62 4.60 8.96
C THR A 34 -2.49 5.84 9.16
N LYS A 35 -2.79 6.57 8.07
CA LYS A 35 -3.66 7.75 8.12
C LYS A 35 -5.10 7.41 8.52
N PHE A 36 -5.59 6.25 8.11
CA PHE A 36 -6.90 5.76 8.52
C PHE A 36 -6.97 5.60 10.04
N PHE A 37 -6.03 4.89 10.67
CA PHE A 37 -6.03 4.75 12.13
C PHE A 37 -5.86 6.09 12.86
N LEU A 38 -5.01 6.97 12.32
CA LEU A 38 -4.83 8.31 12.85
C LEU A 38 -6.14 9.11 12.81
N ALA A 39 -6.89 9.04 11.71
CA ALA A 39 -8.19 9.69 11.58
C ALA A 39 -9.21 9.16 12.60
N GLN A 40 -9.19 7.86 12.94
CA GLN A 40 -10.08 7.30 13.96
C GLN A 40 -9.81 7.88 15.36
N VAL A 41 -8.55 8.20 15.66
CA VAL A 41 -8.19 8.92 16.89
C VAL A 41 -8.70 10.36 16.84
N HIS A 42 -8.56 11.03 15.69
CA HIS A 42 -8.94 12.44 15.55
C HIS A 42 -10.44 12.68 15.54
N MET A 43 -11.21 11.72 15.03
CA MET A 43 -12.67 11.72 15.14
C MET A 43 -13.15 11.40 16.56
N GLY A 44 -12.25 11.17 17.53
CA GLY A 44 -12.60 10.84 18.92
C GLY A 44 -13.22 9.44 19.10
N ARG A 45 -13.25 8.61 18.05
CA ARG A 45 -13.78 7.25 18.11
C ARG A 45 -12.88 6.37 18.97
N LEU A 46 -11.56 6.56 18.86
CA LEU A 46 -10.54 5.92 19.68
C LEU A 46 -9.68 6.99 20.38
N GLN A 47 -9.17 6.70 21.57
CA GLN A 47 -8.18 7.54 22.25
C GLN A 47 -6.75 7.12 21.88
N HIS A 48 -6.54 5.83 21.63
CA HIS A 48 -5.21 5.30 21.36
C HIS A 48 -5.23 4.15 20.36
N VAL A 49 -4.32 4.17 19.39
CA VAL A 49 -4.08 3.05 18.48
C VAL A 49 -2.61 2.65 18.51
N ASN A 50 -2.35 1.38 18.84
CA ASN A 50 -1.08 0.73 18.61
C ASN A 50 -1.17 -0.08 17.33
N TYR A 51 -0.37 0.24 16.32
CA TYR A 51 -0.27 -0.52 15.10
C TYR A 51 1.09 -1.20 15.01
N LYS A 52 1.11 -2.53 15.17
CA LYS A 52 2.31 -3.34 15.32
C LYS A 52 2.47 -4.29 14.14
N PHE A 53 3.70 -4.42 13.66
CA PHE A 53 4.04 -5.28 12.53
C PHE A 53 4.88 -6.47 12.96
N PHE A 54 4.57 -7.65 12.43
CA PHE A 54 5.43 -8.81 12.57
C PHE A 54 6.76 -8.62 11.84
N VAL A 55 7.80 -9.32 12.31
CA VAL A 55 9.12 -9.32 11.68
C VAL A 55 9.01 -9.97 10.29
N LYS A 56 9.66 -9.38 9.28
CA LYS A 56 9.65 -9.92 7.91
C LYS A 56 10.26 -11.33 7.91
N GLY A 57 9.53 -12.30 7.36
CA GLY A 57 9.94 -13.72 7.34
C GLY A 57 9.31 -14.57 8.45
N HIS A 58 8.66 -13.96 9.45
CA HIS A 58 7.89 -14.67 10.46
C HIS A 58 6.39 -14.61 10.12
N THR A 59 5.97 -15.50 9.23
CA THR A 59 4.63 -15.57 8.63
C THR A 59 3.57 -16.24 9.51
N LYS A 60 3.80 -16.39 10.82
CA LYS A 60 2.83 -17.04 11.72
C LYS A 60 1.81 -16.03 12.24
N ASN A 61 1.05 -15.42 11.33
CA ASN A 61 -0.09 -14.59 11.68
C ASN A 61 -1.29 -15.48 12.02
N SER A 62 -2.01 -15.19 13.11
CA SER A 62 -3.26 -15.88 13.44
C SER A 62 -4.29 -15.74 12.32
N CYS A 63 -4.30 -14.60 11.60
CA CYS A 63 -5.16 -14.39 10.45
C CYS A 63 -4.88 -15.41 9.34
N ASP A 64 -3.61 -15.73 9.05
CA ASP A 64 -3.25 -16.71 8.01
C ASP A 64 -3.77 -18.11 8.36
N ARG A 65 -3.70 -18.48 9.65
CA ARG A 65 -4.30 -19.72 10.15
C ARG A 65 -5.82 -19.71 10.00
N GLY A 66 -6.47 -18.59 10.34
CA GLY A 66 -7.91 -18.41 10.18
C GLY A 66 -8.34 -18.56 8.71
N PHE A 67 -7.67 -17.86 7.79
CA PHE A 67 -7.91 -18.00 6.36
C PHE A 67 -7.60 -19.42 5.84
N GLY A 68 -6.60 -20.10 6.41
CA GLY A 68 -6.32 -21.50 6.11
C GLY A 68 -7.50 -22.42 6.47
N HIS A 69 -8.12 -22.22 7.63
CA HIS A 69 -9.31 -22.97 8.05
C HIS A 69 -10.52 -22.67 7.16
N ILE A 70 -10.76 -21.39 6.88
CA ILE A 70 -11.84 -20.98 5.95
C ILE A 70 -11.63 -21.62 4.58
N ARG A 71 -10.42 -21.52 4.02
CA ARG A 71 -10.09 -22.11 2.72
C ARG A 71 -10.30 -23.62 2.72
N LYS A 72 -9.89 -24.32 3.78
CA LYS A 72 -10.08 -25.78 3.89
C LYS A 72 -11.56 -26.16 3.92
N HIS A 73 -12.38 -25.42 4.65
CA HIS A 73 -13.83 -25.65 4.72
C HIS A 73 -14.49 -25.35 3.37
N VAL A 74 -14.22 -24.18 2.81
CA VAL A 74 -14.75 -23.71 1.52
C VAL A 74 -14.38 -24.64 0.37
N ALA A 75 -13.18 -25.23 0.37
CA ALA A 75 -12.75 -26.16 -0.69
C ALA A 75 -13.59 -27.45 -0.77
N GLY A 76 -14.31 -27.81 0.30
CA GLY A 76 -15.20 -28.98 0.32
C GLY A 76 -16.65 -28.67 0.01
N ILE A 77 -17.01 -27.40 -0.25
CA ILE A 77 -18.38 -26.95 -0.46
C ILE A 77 -18.54 -26.47 -1.90
N ASP A 78 -19.65 -26.85 -2.53
CA ASP A 78 -19.98 -26.33 -3.85
C ASP A 78 -20.59 -24.93 -3.74
N ILE A 79 -19.79 -23.92 -4.10
CA ILE A 79 -20.16 -22.51 -4.00
C ILE A 79 -20.52 -21.99 -5.39
N ARG A 80 -21.81 -21.70 -5.58
CA ARG A 80 -22.38 -21.25 -6.86
C ARG A 80 -22.88 -19.81 -6.83
N THR A 81 -23.09 -19.24 -5.65
CA THR A 81 -23.55 -17.87 -5.46
C THR A 81 -22.70 -17.15 -4.42
N MET A 82 -22.81 -15.81 -4.37
CA MET A 82 -22.13 -15.03 -3.34
C MET A 82 -22.70 -15.32 -1.94
N ASP A 83 -23.98 -15.61 -1.84
CA ASP A 83 -24.63 -15.94 -0.56
C ASP A 83 -24.09 -17.27 -0.02
N HIS A 84 -23.93 -18.29 -0.87
CA HIS A 84 -23.29 -19.55 -0.46
C HIS A 84 -21.87 -19.33 0.08
N LEU A 85 -21.12 -18.39 -0.53
CA LEU A 85 -19.79 -18.04 -0.05
C LEU A 85 -19.84 -17.35 1.32
N VAL A 86 -20.75 -16.39 1.50
CA VAL A 86 -20.92 -15.68 2.77
C VAL A 86 -21.30 -16.66 3.88
N ASP A 87 -22.24 -17.57 3.61
CA ASP A 87 -22.69 -18.57 4.56
C ASP A 87 -21.58 -19.57 4.92
N ALA A 88 -20.86 -20.09 3.91
CA ALA A 88 -19.75 -21.01 4.13
C ALA A 88 -18.60 -20.36 4.93
N VAL A 89 -18.29 -19.10 4.65
CA VAL A 89 -17.29 -18.33 5.41
C VAL A 89 -17.78 -18.08 6.83
N GLY A 90 -19.04 -17.73 7.02
CA GLY A 90 -19.65 -17.54 8.34
C GLY A 90 -19.59 -18.80 9.21
N ALA A 91 -19.97 -19.95 8.63
CA ALA A 91 -19.91 -21.25 9.29
C ALA A 91 -18.47 -21.66 9.65
N ALA A 92 -17.50 -21.41 8.76
CA ALA A 92 -16.10 -21.70 9.04
C ALA A 92 -15.50 -20.78 10.13
N ALA A 93 -15.86 -19.49 10.10
CA ALA A 93 -15.30 -18.48 11.00
C ALA A 93 -15.74 -18.69 12.46
N SER A 94 -16.97 -19.16 12.71
CA SER A 94 -17.47 -19.48 14.06
C SER A 94 -16.67 -20.54 14.81
N ASN A 95 -15.87 -21.35 14.09
CA ASN A 95 -15.05 -22.42 14.66
C ASN A 95 -13.57 -22.02 14.84
N ALA A 96 -13.19 -20.80 14.46
CA ALA A 96 -11.80 -20.34 14.51
C ALA A 96 -11.45 -19.71 15.87
N ALA A 97 -11.04 -20.53 16.83
CA ALA A 97 -10.44 -20.02 18.08
C ALA A 97 -9.00 -19.55 17.82
N THR A 98 -8.72 -18.27 18.11
CA THR A 98 -7.36 -17.73 18.07
C THR A 98 -6.65 -18.04 19.40
N VAL A 99 -5.59 -18.85 19.34
CA VAL A 99 -4.72 -19.10 20.50
C VAL A 99 -3.56 -18.12 20.44
N TYR A 100 -3.39 -17.31 21.48
CA TYR A 100 -2.22 -16.47 21.65
C TYR A 100 -0.99 -17.35 21.93
N VAL A 101 0.02 -17.29 21.06
CA VAL A 101 1.31 -17.94 21.29
C VAL A 101 2.36 -16.84 21.41
N PRO A 102 2.97 -16.63 22.59
CA PRO A 102 4.04 -15.66 22.72
C PRO A 102 5.27 -16.19 21.96
N ALA A 103 5.80 -15.40 21.04
CA ALA A 103 7.05 -15.73 20.35
C ALA A 103 8.09 -14.64 20.63
N GLY A 104 9.28 -15.10 21.03
CA GLY A 104 10.40 -14.30 21.52
C GLY A 104 11.06 -13.39 20.49
N GLU A 105 11.91 -12.53 21.02
CA GLU A 105 12.54 -11.39 20.35
C GLU A 105 13.58 -11.77 19.31
N LYS A 106 13.66 -11.00 18.21
CA LYS A 106 14.87 -10.58 17.46
C LYS A 106 14.54 -9.73 16.20
N PHE A 107 15.59 -9.11 15.64
CA PHE A 107 15.74 -7.76 15.05
C PHE A 107 15.15 -7.40 13.64
N LEU A 108 15.44 -6.16 13.22
CA LEU A 108 14.63 -5.13 12.52
C LEU A 108 14.85 -4.90 11.01
N LYS A 109 13.90 -4.21 10.34
CA LYS A 109 14.13 -3.61 9.01
C LYS A 109 13.80 -2.11 8.82
N GLU A 110 13.03 -1.45 9.70
CA GLU A 110 13.26 -0.03 10.09
C GLU A 110 12.34 0.40 11.25
N PHE A 111 11.02 0.45 11.08
CA PHE A 111 10.03 0.65 12.16
C PHE A 111 9.02 -0.51 12.20
N GLN A 112 8.71 -1.04 13.39
CA GLN A 112 7.75 -2.13 13.57
C GLN A 112 6.57 -1.75 14.47
N LEU A 113 6.73 -0.72 15.30
CA LEU A 113 5.69 -0.26 16.21
C LEU A 113 5.31 1.17 15.85
N PHE A 114 4.01 1.40 15.70
CA PHE A 114 3.43 2.71 15.50
C PHE A 114 2.42 2.95 16.61
N SER A 115 2.45 4.14 17.20
CA SER A 115 1.52 4.56 18.23
C SER A 115 0.91 5.89 17.86
N MET A 116 -0.39 6.00 18.05
CA MET A 116 -1.19 7.19 17.77
C MET A 116 -2.00 7.48 19.02
N ASP A 117 -1.81 8.66 19.58
CA ASP A 117 -2.45 9.10 20.81
C ASP A 117 -3.26 10.37 20.54
N ASN A 118 -4.40 10.51 21.23
CA ASN A 118 -5.23 11.70 21.15
C ASN A 118 -4.54 12.93 21.73
N ASP A 119 -3.64 12.75 22.70
CA ASP A 119 -2.88 13.85 23.31
C ASP A 119 -1.88 14.48 22.34
N LYS A 120 -1.45 13.71 21.33
CA LYS A 120 -0.53 14.14 20.28
C LYS A 120 -1.19 13.98 18.91
N PRO A 121 -2.22 14.80 18.60
CA PRO A 121 -2.89 14.68 17.33
C PRO A 121 -1.91 14.96 16.19
N TRP A 122 -2.14 14.29 15.06
CA TRP A 122 -1.34 14.35 13.82
C TRP A 122 0.06 13.74 13.87
N VAL A 123 0.57 13.41 15.05
CA VAL A 123 1.87 12.78 15.22
C VAL A 123 1.68 11.26 15.30
N VAL A 124 2.49 10.54 14.53
CA VAL A 124 2.65 9.10 14.68
C VAL A 124 4.01 8.84 15.30
N SER A 125 4.01 8.27 16.49
CA SER A 125 5.23 7.81 17.15
C SER A 125 5.65 6.47 16.55
N CYS A 126 6.83 6.44 15.95
CA CYS A 126 7.39 5.28 15.27
C CYS A 126 8.55 4.73 16.10
N ARG A 127 8.54 3.42 16.40
CA ARG A 127 9.67 2.73 17.04
C ARG A 127 10.16 1.57 16.19
N LYS A 128 11.47 1.38 16.21
CA LYS A 128 12.14 0.25 15.61
C LYS A 128 11.79 -1.00 16.43
N SER A 129 12.21 -1.07 17.68
CA SER A 129 11.87 -2.12 18.65
C SER A 129 11.11 -1.54 19.85
N PRO A 130 10.59 -2.36 20.78
CA PRO A 130 9.99 -1.84 22.02
C PRO A 130 10.92 -0.88 22.80
N GLU A 131 12.22 -1.17 22.77
CA GLU A 131 13.28 -0.46 23.50
C GLU A 131 13.90 0.70 22.72
N SER A 132 13.68 0.79 21.40
CA SER A 132 14.29 1.84 20.60
C SER A 132 13.70 3.20 20.87
N GLU A 133 14.47 4.24 20.60
CA GLU A 133 14.03 5.63 20.61
C GLU A 133 12.78 5.86 19.72
N VAL A 134 12.00 6.86 20.11
CA VAL A 134 10.78 7.26 19.41
C VAL A 134 11.11 8.26 18.33
N ASP A 135 10.82 7.92 17.07
CA ASP A 135 10.81 8.86 15.95
C ASP A 135 9.39 9.40 15.77
N GLU A 136 9.18 10.70 15.98
CA GLU A 136 7.87 11.34 15.82
C GLU A 136 7.69 11.86 14.39
N ARG A 137 6.63 11.40 13.72
CA ARG A 137 6.30 11.82 12.36
C ARG A 137 4.98 12.57 12.33
N ASP A 138 5.05 13.85 12.00
CA ASP A 138 3.88 14.68 11.75
C ASP A 138 3.32 14.41 10.35
N LEU A 139 2.10 13.89 10.29
CA LEU A 139 1.42 13.53 9.05
C LEU A 139 0.50 14.63 8.50
N ARG A 140 0.53 15.86 9.06
CA ARG A 140 -0.20 17.00 8.51
C ARG A 140 0.22 17.26 7.07
N ARG A 141 -0.77 17.56 6.21
CA ARG A 141 -0.49 18.09 4.87
C ARG A 141 0.18 19.46 5.01
N LYS A 142 1.28 19.63 4.29
CA LYS A 142 1.91 20.92 4.05
C LYS A 142 1.33 21.50 2.77
N PHE A 143 0.79 22.71 2.85
CA PHE A 143 0.40 23.51 1.70
C PHE A 143 1.29 24.74 1.72
N ASP A 144 2.08 24.97 0.66
CA ASP A 144 3.06 26.06 0.57
C ASP A 144 4.02 26.16 1.78
N GLY A 145 4.43 25.00 2.32
CA GLY A 145 5.30 24.92 3.50
C GLY A 145 4.59 25.13 4.84
N ILE A 146 3.31 25.52 4.84
CA ILE A 146 2.49 25.75 6.04
C ILE A 146 1.71 24.48 6.39
N LEU A 147 1.72 24.11 7.66
CA LEU A 147 0.98 22.95 8.16
C LEU A 147 -0.51 23.28 8.26
N THR A 148 -1.35 22.35 7.80
CA THR A 148 -2.81 22.54 7.88
C THR A 148 -3.26 22.64 9.35
N PRO A 149 -4.04 23.67 9.73
CA PRO A 149 -4.56 23.83 11.11
C PRO A 149 -5.41 22.65 11.56
N LYS A 150 -5.37 22.34 12.86
CA LYS A 150 -6.06 21.20 13.47
C LYS A 150 -7.56 21.23 13.19
N GLU A 151 -8.17 22.40 13.36
CA GLU A 151 -9.61 22.64 13.22
C GLU A 151 -10.04 22.41 11.77
N LYS A 152 -9.21 22.81 10.81
CA LYS A 152 -9.49 22.62 9.38
C LYS A 152 -9.48 21.14 9.01
N VAL A 153 -8.55 20.34 9.53
CA VAL A 153 -8.53 18.91 9.21
C VAL A 153 -9.64 18.14 9.91
N ILE A 154 -9.97 18.48 11.17
CA ILE A 154 -11.15 17.92 11.86
C ILE A 154 -12.41 18.24 11.05
N ARG A 155 -12.59 19.49 10.61
CA ARG A 155 -13.72 19.88 9.76
C ARG A 155 -13.76 19.08 8.46
N ILE A 156 -12.62 18.82 7.82
CA ILE A 156 -12.54 17.96 6.64
C ILE A 156 -12.95 16.51 6.96
N LEU A 157 -12.52 15.96 8.09
CA LEU A 157 -12.82 14.59 8.48
C LEU A 157 -14.25 14.40 9.00
N ILE A 158 -14.90 15.44 9.54
CA ILE A 158 -16.28 15.33 10.05
C ILE A 158 -17.27 15.75 8.96
N ASP A 159 -17.05 16.89 8.32
CA ASP A 159 -18.05 17.51 7.44
C ASP A 159 -17.87 17.16 5.96
N HIS A 160 -16.71 16.61 5.57
CA HIS A 160 -16.34 16.37 4.17
C HIS A 160 -15.88 14.94 3.87
N ILE A 161 -16.18 13.97 4.76
CA ILE A 161 -16.01 12.56 4.40
C ILE A 161 -17.16 12.14 3.49
N GLU A 162 -16.86 12.02 2.21
CA GLU A 162 -17.76 11.45 1.22
C GLU A 162 -17.61 9.93 1.18
N TYR A 163 -18.74 9.23 1.29
CA TYR A 163 -18.77 7.79 1.05
C TYR A 163 -18.61 7.53 -0.45
N LEU A 164 -17.50 6.90 -0.82
CA LEU A 164 -17.33 6.43 -2.18
C LEU A 164 -18.34 5.32 -2.45
N PRO A 165 -19.08 5.37 -3.59
CA PRO A 165 -19.95 4.28 -3.97
C PRO A 165 -19.12 3.01 -4.19
N PRO A 166 -19.74 1.81 -4.10
CA PRO A 166 -19.06 0.57 -4.43
C PRO A 166 -18.41 0.68 -5.81
N PRO A 167 -17.17 0.16 -5.97
CA PRO A 167 -16.49 0.23 -7.25
C PRO A 167 -17.33 -0.47 -8.31
N VAL A 168 -17.39 0.12 -9.49
CA VAL A 168 -18.08 -0.49 -10.64
C VAL A 168 -17.48 -1.87 -10.90
N PRO A 169 -18.31 -2.92 -11.07
CA PRO A 169 -17.82 -4.26 -11.35
C PRO A 169 -16.87 -4.28 -12.55
N ASN A 170 -15.74 -4.97 -12.41
CA ASN A 170 -14.71 -4.99 -13.44
C ASN A 170 -15.24 -5.71 -14.70
N ALA A 171 -15.39 -4.97 -15.80
CA ALA A 171 -15.94 -5.45 -17.06
C ALA A 171 -15.23 -6.70 -17.61
N GLU A 172 -13.91 -6.80 -17.43
CA GLU A 172 -13.17 -7.99 -17.86
C GLU A 172 -13.52 -9.22 -17.03
N LYS A 173 -13.75 -9.04 -15.74
CA LYS A 173 -14.16 -10.11 -14.84
C LYS A 173 -15.58 -10.57 -15.15
N ILE A 174 -16.50 -9.63 -15.40
CA ILE A 174 -17.87 -9.96 -15.85
C ILE A 174 -17.81 -10.79 -17.14
N ALA A 175 -17.05 -10.33 -18.14
CA ALA A 175 -16.87 -11.07 -19.39
C ALA A 175 -16.21 -12.44 -19.18
N GLN A 176 -15.22 -12.54 -18.29
CA GLN A 176 -14.54 -13.80 -17.96
C GLN A 176 -15.49 -14.80 -17.28
N LEU A 177 -16.29 -14.35 -16.31
CA LEU A 177 -17.28 -15.20 -15.64
C LEU A 177 -18.30 -15.75 -16.64
N TYR A 178 -18.82 -14.90 -17.52
CA TYR A 178 -19.77 -15.31 -18.55
C TYR A 178 -19.17 -16.26 -19.59
N GLN A 179 -17.95 -16.00 -20.08
CA GLN A 179 -17.35 -16.80 -21.15
C GLN A 179 -16.77 -18.13 -20.66
N SER A 180 -16.12 -18.12 -19.49
CA SER A 180 -15.31 -19.25 -19.02
C SER A 180 -15.97 -20.05 -17.91
N ILE A 181 -16.84 -19.45 -17.09
CA ILE A 181 -17.42 -20.13 -15.93
C ILE A 181 -18.88 -20.52 -16.19
N ARG A 182 -19.69 -19.64 -16.78
CA ARG A 182 -21.13 -19.89 -17.08
C ARG A 182 -21.43 -21.26 -17.73
N PRO A 183 -20.62 -21.80 -18.66
CA PRO A 183 -20.89 -23.12 -19.25
C PRO A 183 -20.87 -24.28 -18.25
N TYR A 184 -20.19 -24.12 -17.11
CA TYR A 184 -20.07 -25.12 -16.05
C TYR A 184 -21.04 -24.87 -14.88
N VAL A 185 -21.91 -23.86 -15.00
CA VAL A 185 -22.91 -23.50 -13.97
C VAL A 185 -24.22 -24.26 -14.28
N PRO A 186 -24.74 -25.06 -13.33
CA PRO A 186 -26.03 -25.74 -13.44
C PRO A 186 -27.18 -24.79 -13.79
N ALA A 187 -28.21 -25.33 -14.42
CA ALA A 187 -29.38 -24.56 -14.85
C ALA A 187 -30.06 -23.80 -13.69
N GLU A 188 -30.04 -24.36 -12.48
CA GLU A 188 -30.64 -23.77 -11.29
C GLU A 188 -29.94 -22.46 -10.82
N PHE A 189 -28.66 -22.26 -11.14
CA PHE A 189 -27.89 -21.06 -10.79
C PHE A 189 -27.62 -20.15 -11.99
N SER A 190 -28.24 -20.47 -13.13
CA SER A 190 -27.86 -19.95 -14.42
C SER A 190 -28.34 -18.51 -14.66
N ASP A 191 -29.36 -18.09 -13.91
CA ASP A 191 -29.96 -16.75 -13.89
C ASP A 191 -29.41 -15.84 -12.77
N VAL A 192 -28.47 -16.34 -11.97
CA VAL A 192 -27.84 -15.56 -10.90
C VAL A 192 -27.11 -14.37 -11.53
N PRO A 193 -27.29 -13.13 -11.01
CA PRO A 193 -26.69 -11.92 -11.60
C PRO A 193 -25.17 -11.98 -11.81
N LEU A 194 -24.47 -12.79 -11.00
CA LEU A 194 -23.03 -13.04 -11.11
C LEU A 194 -22.62 -13.57 -12.50
N TYR A 195 -23.50 -14.34 -13.15
CA TYR A 195 -23.24 -14.94 -14.46
C TYR A 195 -24.07 -14.31 -15.59
N ALA A 196 -24.62 -13.12 -15.35
CA ALA A 196 -25.38 -12.40 -16.36
C ALA A 196 -24.53 -12.09 -17.60
N LYS A 197 -25.18 -12.06 -18.76
CA LYS A 197 -24.54 -11.69 -20.02
C LYS A 197 -24.00 -10.25 -19.94
N PRO A 198 -22.73 -10.00 -20.30
CA PRO A 198 -22.20 -8.66 -20.35
C PRO A 198 -23.00 -7.79 -21.34
N THR A 199 -23.23 -6.53 -20.97
CA THR A 199 -23.75 -5.52 -21.91
C THR A 199 -22.75 -5.24 -23.04
N ALA A 200 -23.21 -4.67 -24.15
CA ALA A 200 -22.33 -4.31 -25.27
C ALA A 200 -21.17 -3.40 -24.82
N GLN A 201 -21.49 -2.35 -24.05
CA GLN A 201 -20.50 -1.43 -23.47
C GLN A 201 -19.49 -2.15 -22.57
N GLN A 202 -19.94 -3.04 -21.67
CA GLN A 202 -19.03 -3.83 -20.83
C GLN A 202 -18.13 -4.75 -21.68
N GLY A 203 -18.68 -5.34 -22.75
CA GLY A 203 -17.93 -6.15 -23.70
C GLY A 203 -16.81 -5.37 -24.39
N ASP A 204 -17.09 -4.15 -24.83
CA ASP A 204 -16.12 -3.29 -25.52
C ASP A 204 -15.04 -2.78 -24.57
N VAL A 205 -15.42 -2.36 -23.35
CA VAL A 205 -14.47 -1.99 -22.29
C VAL A 205 -13.57 -3.17 -21.93
N ALA A 206 -14.12 -4.38 -21.82
CA ALA A 206 -13.33 -5.58 -21.53
C ALA A 206 -12.31 -5.90 -22.64
N LYS A 207 -12.68 -5.73 -23.91
CA LYS A 207 -11.75 -5.91 -25.05
C LYS A 207 -10.65 -4.86 -25.04
N ALA A 208 -11.01 -3.59 -24.86
CA ALA A 208 -10.07 -2.48 -24.80
C ALA A 208 -9.05 -2.66 -23.66
N ASN A 209 -9.51 -3.02 -22.45
CA ASN A 209 -8.64 -3.25 -21.29
C ASN A 209 -7.70 -4.45 -21.51
N LYS A 210 -8.18 -5.55 -22.13
CA LYS A 210 -7.34 -6.69 -22.51
C LYS A 210 -6.26 -6.28 -23.52
N GLN A 211 -6.61 -5.49 -24.52
CA GLN A 211 -5.68 -4.99 -25.52
C GLN A 211 -4.63 -4.05 -24.92
N ALA A 212 -5.05 -3.08 -24.11
CA ALA A 212 -4.15 -2.14 -23.43
C ALA A 212 -3.13 -2.87 -22.54
N ARG A 213 -3.55 -3.90 -21.80
CA ARG A 213 -2.62 -4.70 -20.99
C ARG A 213 -1.65 -5.51 -21.83
N ARG A 214 -2.08 -6.06 -22.97
CA ARG A 214 -1.18 -6.77 -23.89
C ARG A 214 -0.12 -5.83 -24.46
N LEU A 215 -0.53 -4.64 -24.90
CA LEU A 215 0.39 -3.60 -25.39
C LEU A 215 1.36 -3.14 -24.29
N HIS A 216 0.87 -2.90 -23.07
CA HIS A 216 1.71 -2.53 -21.95
C HIS A 216 2.74 -3.61 -21.60
N ARG A 217 2.33 -4.89 -21.57
CA ARG A 217 3.26 -6.01 -21.35
C ARG A 217 4.29 -6.12 -22.47
N ALA A 218 3.89 -5.97 -23.73
CA ALA A 218 4.82 -5.97 -24.85
C ALA A 218 5.84 -4.82 -24.75
N ALA A 219 5.37 -3.61 -24.43
CA ALA A 219 6.23 -2.45 -24.21
C ALA A 219 7.21 -2.66 -23.05
N MET A 220 6.77 -3.25 -21.94
CA MET A 220 7.64 -3.59 -20.80
C MET A 220 8.71 -4.61 -21.17
N VAL A 221 8.37 -5.63 -21.98
CA VAL A 221 9.35 -6.61 -22.49
C VAL A 221 10.39 -5.93 -23.40
N ILE A 222 9.95 -5.04 -24.29
CA ILE A 222 10.86 -4.26 -25.16
C ILE A 222 11.78 -3.35 -24.32
N ALA A 223 11.23 -2.66 -23.33
CA ALA A 223 11.99 -1.79 -22.43
C ALA A 223 13.01 -2.58 -21.60
N ALA A 224 12.64 -3.76 -21.10
CA ALA A 224 13.54 -4.65 -20.37
C ALA A 224 14.70 -5.11 -21.25
N LYS A 225 14.44 -5.56 -22.49
CA LYS A 225 15.49 -5.94 -23.45
C LYS A 225 16.44 -4.78 -23.76
N LYS A 226 15.89 -3.58 -24.02
CA LYS A 226 16.71 -2.39 -24.28
C LYS A 226 17.63 -2.03 -23.09
N HIS A 227 17.15 -2.21 -21.87
CA HIS A 227 17.93 -1.98 -20.65
C HIS A 227 19.00 -3.07 -20.43
N GLU A 228 18.74 -4.32 -20.83
CA GLU A 228 19.75 -5.40 -20.84
C GLU A 228 20.84 -5.14 -21.91
N ASP A 229 20.44 -4.78 -23.14
CA ASP A 229 21.37 -4.48 -24.24
C ASP A 229 22.29 -3.29 -23.93
N GLN A 230 21.79 -2.29 -23.20
CA GLN A 230 22.58 -1.14 -22.75
C GLN A 230 23.56 -1.50 -21.62
N ARG A 231 23.23 -2.46 -20.74
CA ARG A 231 24.18 -2.99 -19.75
C ARG A 231 25.26 -3.86 -20.37
N GLY A 232 24.96 -4.56 -21.47
CA GLY A 232 25.93 -5.39 -22.21
C GLY A 232 26.93 -4.60 -23.09
N ARG A 233 26.75 -3.28 -23.22
CA ARG A 233 27.64 -2.38 -23.99
C ARG A 233 28.39 -1.38 -23.10
N GLY A 234 28.58 -1.69 -21.82
CA GLY A 234 29.48 -0.97 -20.92
C GLY A 234 30.94 -1.33 -21.20
N GLU A 235 31.63 -0.37 -21.81
CA GLU A 235 33.07 -0.18 -22.02
C GLU A 235 34.04 -1.09 -21.25
N VAL A 236 34.90 -1.78 -22.03
CA VAL A 236 36.24 -2.21 -21.59
C VAL A 236 37.07 -0.93 -21.48
N GLU A 237 37.11 -0.31 -20.30
CA GLU A 237 38.20 0.60 -19.97
C GLU A 237 39.37 -0.23 -19.44
N ASP A 238 40.45 -0.19 -20.21
CA ASP A 238 41.75 -0.80 -19.93
C ASP A 238 42.39 -0.07 -18.73
N HIS A 239 42.47 -0.74 -17.58
CA HIS A 239 43.24 -0.27 -16.44
C HIS A 239 44.48 -1.15 -16.29
N PRO A 240 45.71 -0.60 -16.38
CA PRO A 240 46.91 -1.38 -16.08
C PRO A 240 46.97 -1.68 -14.57
N GLU A 241 47.20 -2.94 -14.23
CA GLU A 241 47.41 -3.42 -12.86
C GLU A 241 48.57 -2.69 -12.16
N PRO A 242 48.46 -2.50 -10.83
CA PRO A 242 49.63 -2.59 -9.96
C PRO A 242 49.47 -3.72 -8.93
N SER A 243 50.48 -4.58 -8.86
CA SER A 243 50.66 -5.64 -7.86
C SER A 243 51.25 -5.07 -6.53
N PRO A 244 51.35 -5.85 -5.43
CA PRO A 244 50.87 -5.45 -4.10
C PRO A 244 51.98 -5.16 -3.07
N GLU A 245 51.67 -4.45 -1.97
CA GLU A 245 52.16 -4.69 -0.59
C GLU A 245 51.62 -3.64 0.44
N ASN A 246 51.34 -4.10 1.68
CA ASN A 246 50.80 -3.39 2.86
C ASN A 246 51.95 -2.77 3.74
N PRO A 247 51.76 -2.12 4.94
CA PRO A 247 50.62 -1.41 5.59
C PRO A 247 50.94 -0.07 6.35
N THR A 248 49.89 0.78 6.60
CA THR A 248 49.66 1.74 7.75
C THR A 248 50.62 2.93 8.05
N PRO A 249 50.28 3.94 8.91
CA PRO A 249 48.98 4.49 9.40
C PRO A 249 48.86 6.06 9.38
N ALA A 250 47.62 6.55 9.62
CA ALA A 250 47.20 7.83 10.23
C ALA A 250 47.67 9.19 9.65
N THR A 251 46.74 10.16 9.50
CA THR A 251 46.55 11.34 10.39
C THR A 251 45.77 12.48 9.66
N THR A 252 44.89 13.15 10.42
CA THR A 252 44.54 14.60 10.39
C THR A 252 43.59 15.22 9.34
N THR A 253 42.36 15.47 9.84
CA THR A 253 41.71 16.79 10.04
C THR A 253 41.21 17.72 8.91
N ASN A 254 40.00 18.25 9.21
CA ASN A 254 39.47 19.62 9.04
C ASN A 254 38.78 19.98 7.69
N LYS A 255 37.45 20.24 7.73
CA LYS A 255 36.76 21.56 7.77
C LYS A 255 36.98 22.36 6.46
N THR A 256 36.01 22.95 5.75
CA THR A 256 34.89 23.80 6.16
C THR A 256 34.09 24.26 4.92
N LYS A 257 32.79 24.53 5.10
CA LYS A 257 31.92 25.62 4.55
C LYS A 257 32.13 26.17 3.12
N GLY A 258 31.01 26.39 2.42
CA GLY A 258 30.86 27.57 1.53
C GLY A 258 29.70 27.54 0.54
N LYS A 259 28.60 28.24 0.85
CA LYS A 259 27.50 28.60 -0.06
C LYS A 259 27.94 29.65 -1.10
N ALA A 260 27.38 29.62 -2.32
CA ALA A 260 27.01 30.82 -3.07
C ALA A 260 25.95 30.49 -4.15
N GLY A 261 24.89 31.29 -4.23
CA GLY A 261 23.80 31.20 -5.21
C GLY A 261 24.10 31.90 -6.55
N PRO A 262 23.14 31.91 -7.49
CA PRO A 262 23.39 32.35 -8.86
C PRO A 262 23.16 33.87 -9.05
N VAL A 263 24.04 34.50 -9.83
CA VAL A 263 23.88 35.88 -10.30
C VAL A 263 23.59 35.85 -11.80
N LEU A 264 22.43 36.40 -12.17
CA LEU A 264 22.06 36.80 -13.53
C LEU A 264 22.88 38.03 -13.94
N SER A 265 23.42 38.03 -15.16
CA SER A 265 23.75 39.27 -15.87
C SER A 265 23.29 39.18 -17.32
N ASN A 266 22.78 40.31 -17.79
CA ASN A 266 21.99 40.50 -18.99
C ASN A 266 22.71 41.54 -19.87
N ARG A 267 22.63 41.39 -21.20
CA ARG A 267 22.67 42.42 -22.29
C ARG A 267 23.65 42.14 -23.43
N GLY A 268 23.12 42.25 -24.65
CA GLY A 268 23.88 42.53 -25.88
C GLY A 268 23.07 42.25 -27.14
N ALA A 269 22.52 43.30 -27.77
CA ALA A 269 21.59 43.25 -28.90
C ALA A 269 22.25 43.48 -30.29
N LYS A 270 21.43 43.30 -31.35
CA LYS A 270 21.59 43.59 -32.82
C LYS A 270 21.90 42.34 -33.67
N SER A 271 21.37 42.12 -34.89
CA SER A 271 20.55 42.93 -35.81
C SER A 271 19.84 42.02 -36.84
N ARG A 272 18.94 42.63 -37.63
CA ARG A 272 17.97 42.11 -38.62
C ARG A 272 18.54 41.36 -39.85
N LYS A 273 17.71 40.47 -40.43
CA LYS A 273 17.39 40.25 -41.88
C LYS A 273 16.15 39.31 -41.94
N THR A 274 14.93 39.68 -42.37
CA THR A 274 14.37 39.72 -43.76
C THR A 274 14.90 38.60 -44.67
N ALA A 275 14.12 37.82 -45.44
CA ALA A 275 12.74 37.87 -45.93
C ALA A 275 12.30 36.48 -46.46
N GLU A 276 10.99 36.30 -46.60
CA GLU A 276 10.21 35.58 -47.66
C GLU A 276 10.57 34.16 -48.13
N GLY A 277 9.51 33.35 -48.27
CA GLY A 277 9.48 32.02 -48.89
C GLY A 277 8.43 31.11 -48.27
#